data_AF-A0A952NZ62-F1
#
_entry.id   AF-A0A952NZ62-F1
#
_cell.length_a   1.000
_cell.length_b   1.000
_cell.length_c   1.000
_cell.angle_alpha   90.00
_cell.angle_beta   90.00
_cell.angle_gamma   90.00
#
_symmetry.space_group_name_H-M   'P 1'
#
loop_
_entity.id
_entity.type
_entity.pdbx_description
1 polymer ?
#
loop_
_entity_poly.entity_id
_entity_poly.type
_entity_poly.pdbx_seq_one_letter_code
_entity_poly.pdbx_strand_id
1 'polypeptide(L)'
;MARSRQPGAGRLISLLALLIAIPAVFVGAHALAQNSGIVRDSQRRQALQRQVDAWAERYARAAFERSVENVSDIGVRIVEPTTVLPADLGGPLPGSVQRIPVEISAQGYGYDSFGYRHDGFGHRGFARLMNCRIHQSLMMRVGRDGRPVSLVEGQRITTPVACATGY
;
A
#
# COMPACT_ATOMS: atom_id res chain seq x y z
N MET A 1 -72.50 18.91 38.13
CA MET A 1 -71.04 18.72 38.32
C MET A 1 -70.49 17.96 37.11
N ALA A 2 -69.78 18.63 36.20
CA ALA A 2 -69.16 18.02 35.03
C ALA A 2 -67.63 18.06 35.22
N ARG A 3 -66.98 16.91 35.22
CA ARG A 3 -65.52 16.77 35.39
C ARG A 3 -64.94 16.32 34.05
N SER A 4 -64.35 17.25 33.30
CA SER A 4 -63.65 16.96 32.05
C SER A 4 -62.33 16.24 32.36
N ARG A 5 -62.11 15.08 31.73
CA ARG A 5 -60.82 14.39 31.71
C ARG A 5 -60.18 14.65 30.35
N GLN A 6 -59.15 15.49 30.32
CA GLN A 6 -58.23 15.59 29.17
C GLN A 6 -57.41 14.30 29.07
N PRO A 7 -57.27 13.68 27.88
CA PRO A 7 -56.29 12.62 27.68
C PRO A 7 -54.94 13.20 27.24
N GLY A 8 -53.87 12.87 27.97
CA GLY A 8 -52.71 12.24 27.34
C GLY A 8 -51.65 13.11 26.65
N ALA A 9 -51.21 14.23 27.24
CA ALA A 9 -49.99 14.91 26.77
C ALA A 9 -48.69 14.07 26.93
N GLY A 10 -48.68 13.09 27.85
CA GLY A 10 -47.47 12.29 28.15
C GLY A 10 -47.10 11.23 27.11
N ARG A 11 -48.03 10.76 26.27
CA ARG A 11 -47.73 9.74 25.25
C ARG A 11 -47.00 10.30 24.02
N LEU A 12 -47.26 11.56 23.67
CA LEU A 12 -46.62 12.23 22.53
C LEU A 12 -45.14 12.53 22.80
N ILE A 13 -44.78 12.87 24.04
CA ILE A 13 -43.38 13.18 24.42
C ILE A 13 -42.51 11.91 24.41
N SER A 14 -43.04 10.77 24.87
CA SER A 14 -42.34 9.47 24.79
C SER A 14 -42.09 9.00 23.36
N LEU A 15 -43.05 9.22 22.46
CA LEU A 15 -42.92 8.86 21.03
C LEU A 15 -41.89 9.75 20.32
N LEU A 16 -41.85 11.05 20.62
CA LEU A 16 -40.85 11.97 20.09
C LEU A 16 -39.43 11.65 20.59
N ALA A 17 -39.28 11.30 21.88
CA ALA A 17 -37.98 10.89 22.43
C ALA A 17 -37.46 9.59 21.78
N LEU A 18 -38.35 8.63 21.49
CA LEU A 18 -38.00 7.40 20.79
C LEU A 18 -37.58 7.67 19.34
N LEU A 19 -38.27 8.57 18.64
CA LEU A 19 -37.96 8.96 17.25
C LEU A 19 -36.63 9.71 17.12
N ILE A 20 -36.16 10.41 18.16
CA ILE A 20 -34.87 11.11 18.16
C ILE A 20 -33.72 10.16 18.54
N ALA A 21 -33.96 9.14 19.38
CA ALA A 21 -32.93 8.19 19.78
C ALA A 21 -32.50 7.23 18.66
N ILE A 22 -33.43 6.84 17.77
CA ILE A 22 -33.17 5.92 16.65
C ILE A 22 -32.09 6.46 15.68
N PRO A 23 -32.19 7.69 15.14
CA PRO A 23 -31.16 8.21 14.23
C PRO A 23 -29.80 8.40 14.92
N ALA A 24 -29.76 8.74 16.21
CA ALA A 24 -28.50 8.90 16.94
C ALA A 24 -27.72 7.57 17.08
N VAL A 25 -28.41 6.45 17.32
CA VAL A 25 -27.78 5.11 17.36
C VAL A 25 -27.31 4.69 15.96
N PHE A 26 -28.08 4.98 14.92
CA PHE A 26 -27.68 4.67 13.54
C PHE A 26 -26.43 5.45 13.11
N VAL A 27 -26.37 6.76 13.38
CA VAL A 27 -25.20 7.59 13.05
C VAL A 27 -23.95 7.13 13.83
N GLY A 28 -24.09 6.80 15.11
CA GLY A 28 -22.99 6.26 15.93
C GLY A 28 -22.46 4.91 15.45
N ALA A 29 -23.36 3.99 15.06
CA ALA A 29 -22.99 2.67 14.54
C ALA A 29 -22.26 2.75 13.19
N HIS A 30 -22.63 3.71 12.34
CA HIS A 30 -21.98 3.90 11.03
C HIS A 30 -20.58 4.49 11.18
N ALA A 31 -20.38 5.43 12.10
CA ALA A 31 -19.06 5.99 12.40
C ALA A 31 -18.10 4.93 12.99
N LEU A 32 -18.59 4.07 13.89
CA LEU A 32 -17.82 2.94 14.44
C LEU A 32 -17.48 1.90 13.37
N ALA A 33 -18.43 1.55 12.51
CA ALA A 33 -18.21 0.60 11.42
C ALA A 33 -17.18 1.11 10.40
N GLN A 34 -17.25 2.39 10.01
CA GLN A 34 -16.29 3.02 9.09
C GLN A 34 -14.88 3.06 9.68
N ASN A 35 -14.73 3.46 10.94
CA ASN A 35 -13.43 3.44 11.62
C ASN A 35 -12.84 2.03 11.68
N SER A 36 -13.66 1.01 11.92
CA SER A 36 -13.20 -0.38 11.94
C SER A 36 -12.71 -0.86 10.57
N GLY A 37 -13.34 -0.40 9.48
CA GLY A 37 -12.94 -0.71 8.10
C GLY A 37 -11.59 -0.07 7.72
N ILE A 38 -11.42 1.22 8.05
CA ILE A 38 -10.19 1.96 7.78
C ILE A 38 -9.01 1.36 8.54
N VAL A 39 -9.19 1.02 9.83
CA VAL A 39 -8.14 0.41 10.65
C VAL A 39 -7.77 -0.98 10.14
N ARG A 40 -8.74 -1.78 9.70
CA ARG A 40 -8.45 -3.10 9.11
C ARG A 40 -7.68 -2.98 7.79
N ASP A 41 -8.06 -2.04 6.92
CA ASP A 41 -7.35 -1.83 5.65
C ASP A 41 -5.93 -1.30 5.89
N SER A 42 -5.73 -0.39 6.84
CA SER A 42 -4.39 0.10 7.18
C SER A 42 -3.49 -1.00 7.76
N GLN A 43 -4.02 -1.84 8.66
CA GLN A 43 -3.30 -2.99 9.19
C GLN A 43 -2.94 -4.01 8.10
N ARG A 44 -3.87 -4.28 7.17
CA ARG A 44 -3.63 -5.14 6.00
C ARG A 44 -2.48 -4.59 5.16
N ARG A 45 -2.54 -3.32 4.77
CA ARG A 45 -1.49 -2.67 3.96
C ARG A 45 -0.13 -2.71 4.66
N GLN A 46 -0.07 -2.42 5.96
CA GLN A 46 1.17 -2.50 6.72
C GLN A 46 1.73 -3.92 6.82
N ALA A 47 0.87 -4.93 6.95
CA ALA A 47 1.29 -6.33 6.96
C ALA A 47 1.83 -6.77 5.58
N LEU A 48 1.15 -6.37 4.50
CA LEU A 48 1.58 -6.64 3.13
C LEU A 48 2.90 -5.92 2.82
N GLN A 49 3.00 -4.63 3.17
CA GLN A 49 4.20 -3.82 2.98
C GLN A 49 5.42 -4.49 3.62
N ARG A 50 5.33 -4.90 4.89
CA ARG A 50 6.43 -5.60 5.58
C ARG A 50 6.88 -6.88 4.88
N GLN A 51 5.95 -7.64 4.28
CA GLN A 51 6.30 -8.84 3.52
C GLN A 51 7.06 -8.49 2.23
N VAL A 52 6.62 -7.45 1.52
CA VAL A 52 7.26 -7.00 0.29
C VAL A 52 8.61 -6.35 0.59
N ASP A 53 8.74 -5.58 1.67
CA ASP A 53 10.01 -5.03 2.13
C ASP A 53 11.00 -6.15 2.43
N ALA A 54 10.61 -7.15 3.22
CA ALA A 54 11.47 -8.29 3.54
C ALA A 54 11.83 -9.13 2.31
N TRP A 55 10.98 -9.15 1.29
CA TRP A 55 11.27 -9.79 0.01
C TRP A 55 12.24 -8.93 -0.83
N ALA A 56 12.01 -7.61 -0.93
CA ALA A 56 12.86 -6.68 -1.67
C ALA A 56 14.27 -6.63 -1.07
N GLU A 57 14.38 -6.61 0.25
CA GLU A 57 15.66 -6.67 0.95
C GLU A 57 16.45 -7.93 0.59
N ARG A 58 15.78 -9.08 0.49
CA ARG A 58 16.42 -10.36 0.15
C ARG A 58 16.81 -10.49 -1.32
N TYR A 59 16.00 -9.98 -2.25
CA TYR A 59 16.18 -10.26 -3.68
C TYR A 59 16.56 -9.02 -4.51
N ALA A 60 16.07 -7.83 -4.16
CA ALA A 60 16.34 -6.59 -4.88
C ALA A 60 17.67 -5.95 -4.46
N ARG A 61 18.07 -6.06 -3.18
CA ARG A 61 19.37 -5.51 -2.71
C ARG A 61 20.53 -5.97 -3.58
N ALA A 62 20.68 -7.29 -3.72
CA ALA A 62 21.73 -7.88 -4.55
C ALA A 62 21.63 -7.46 -6.03
N ALA A 63 20.45 -7.07 -6.53
CA ALA A 63 20.31 -6.53 -7.88
C ALA A 63 20.82 -5.09 -7.98
N PHE A 64 20.54 -4.25 -6.98
CA PHE A 64 21.07 -2.88 -6.90
C PHE A 64 22.58 -2.87 -6.69
N GLU A 65 23.13 -3.73 -5.82
CA GLU A 65 24.57 -3.82 -5.54
C GLU A 65 25.40 -4.23 -6.77
N ARG A 66 24.79 -4.91 -7.74
CA ARG A 66 25.44 -5.18 -9.04
C ARG A 66 25.50 -3.97 -9.96
N SER A 67 24.72 -2.92 -9.67
CA SER A 67 24.56 -1.75 -10.52
C SER A 67 25.22 -0.49 -9.94
N VAL A 68 25.20 -0.34 -8.61
CA VAL A 68 25.75 0.81 -7.88
C VAL A 68 26.41 0.37 -6.57
N GLU A 69 27.38 1.14 -6.11
CA GLU A 69 28.06 0.94 -4.83
C GLU A 69 27.34 1.68 -3.69
N ASN A 70 27.57 1.26 -2.45
CA ASN A 70 27.02 1.88 -1.24
C ASN A 70 25.49 2.08 -1.33
N VAL A 71 24.77 1.01 -1.66
CA VAL A 71 23.31 1.02 -1.80
C VAL A 71 22.67 1.48 -0.48
N SER A 72 21.84 2.51 -0.56
CA SER A 72 21.06 3.05 0.54
C SER A 72 20.00 2.07 1.04
N ASP A 73 19.14 2.54 1.95
CA ASP A 73 17.91 1.85 2.27
C ASP A 73 17.03 1.66 1.02
N ILE A 74 16.36 0.51 0.96
CA ILE A 74 15.49 0.13 -0.15
C ILE A 74 14.07 0.64 0.14
N GLY A 75 13.58 1.50 -0.75
CA GLY A 75 12.19 1.93 -0.77
C GLY A 75 11.33 0.97 -1.57
N VAL A 76 10.11 0.71 -1.10
CA VAL A 76 9.13 -0.13 -1.79
C VAL A 76 7.80 0.59 -1.85
N ARG A 77 7.22 0.64 -3.05
CA ARG A 77 5.89 1.18 -3.32
C ARG A 77 5.03 0.13 -4.01
N ILE A 78 4.02 -0.36 -3.30
CA ILE A 78 3.01 -1.26 -3.85
C ILE A 78 1.93 -0.41 -4.53
N VAL A 79 1.71 -0.63 -5.83
CA VAL A 79 0.67 0.08 -6.59
C VAL A 79 -0.62 -0.72 -6.51
N GLU A 80 -1.37 -0.52 -5.42
CA GLU A 80 -2.69 -1.13 -5.26
C GLU A 80 -3.75 -0.41 -6.12
N PRO A 81 -4.70 -1.15 -6.71
CA PRO A 81 -5.86 -0.54 -7.35
C PRO A 81 -6.72 0.21 -6.32
N THR A 82 -7.06 1.46 -6.63
CA THR A 82 -7.92 2.32 -5.80
C THR A 82 -9.32 1.74 -5.66
N THR A 83 -9.84 1.20 -6.76
CA THR A 83 -11.17 0.57 -6.84
C THR A 83 -11.01 -0.91 -7.21
N VAL A 84 -11.61 -1.77 -6.39
CA VAL A 84 -11.70 -3.21 -6.66
C VAL A 84 -13.14 -3.51 -7.01
N LEU A 85 -13.35 -4.03 -8.22
CA LEU A 85 -14.68 -4.49 -8.63
C LEU A 85 -15.06 -5.73 -7.80
N PRO A 86 -16.35 -5.91 -7.49
CA PRO A 86 -16.89 -7.18 -7.00
C PRO A 86 -16.62 -8.33 -7.99
N ALA A 87 -16.49 -9.55 -7.48
CA ALA A 87 -16.18 -10.74 -8.29
C ALA A 87 -17.22 -11.02 -9.39
N ASP A 88 -18.50 -10.78 -9.10
CA ASP A 88 -19.63 -10.88 -10.02
C ASP A 88 -19.59 -9.83 -11.14
N LEU A 89 -18.87 -8.73 -10.93
CA LEU A 89 -18.66 -7.67 -11.91
C LEU A 89 -17.29 -7.76 -12.61
N GLY A 90 -16.69 -8.96 -12.61
CA GLY A 90 -15.37 -9.21 -13.24
C GLY A 90 -14.18 -8.88 -12.34
N GLY A 91 -14.42 -8.70 -11.04
CA GLY A 91 -13.40 -8.44 -10.05
C GLY A 91 -12.59 -9.65 -9.60
N PRO A 92 -11.59 -9.42 -8.73
CA PRO A 92 -10.79 -10.47 -8.11
C PRO A 92 -11.62 -11.54 -7.39
N LEU A 93 -11.39 -12.81 -7.71
CA LEU A 93 -11.95 -13.91 -6.91
C LEU A 93 -11.24 -13.99 -5.55
N PRO A 94 -11.97 -14.09 -4.42
CA PRO A 94 -11.39 -14.36 -3.12
C PRO A 94 -10.48 -15.58 -3.11
N GLY A 95 -9.28 -15.47 -2.53
CA GLY A 95 -8.30 -16.55 -2.48
C GLY A 95 -7.52 -16.77 -3.78
N SER A 96 -7.82 -16.02 -4.85
CA SER A 96 -7.04 -16.07 -6.08
C SER A 96 -5.67 -15.40 -5.92
N VAL A 97 -4.81 -15.60 -6.92
CA VAL A 97 -3.49 -14.96 -7.03
C VAL A 97 -3.53 -13.93 -8.15
N GLN A 98 -3.01 -12.73 -7.88
CA GLN A 98 -2.96 -11.64 -8.85
C GLN A 98 -1.57 -11.02 -8.95
N ARG A 99 -1.28 -10.49 -10.14
CA ARG A 99 -0.08 -9.70 -10.41
C ARG A 99 -0.32 -8.26 -9.97
N ILE A 100 0.36 -7.85 -8.92
CA ILE A 100 0.31 -6.48 -8.39
C ILE A 100 1.63 -5.78 -8.71
N PRO A 101 1.61 -4.61 -9.37
CA PRO A 101 2.83 -3.85 -9.64
C PRO A 101 3.46 -3.33 -8.35
N VAL A 102 4.77 -3.52 -8.25
CA VAL A 102 5.62 -3.02 -7.18
C VAL A 102 6.77 -2.26 -7.81
N GLU A 103 7.00 -1.05 -7.31
CA GLU A 103 8.18 -0.27 -7.60
C GLU A 103 9.12 -0.36 -6.40
N ILE A 104 10.37 -0.68 -6.68
CA ILE A 104 11.44 -0.79 -5.69
C ILE A 104 12.47 0.26 -6.07
N SER A 105 12.89 1.09 -5.12
CA SER A 105 13.87 2.13 -5.35
C SER A 105 15.02 2.03 -4.37
N ALA A 106 16.21 2.43 -4.81
CA ALA A 106 17.36 2.60 -3.96
C ALA A 106 18.25 3.70 -4.54
N GLN A 107 19.10 4.29 -3.70
CA GLN A 107 20.14 5.20 -4.13
C GLN A 107 21.50 4.54 -3.94
N GLY A 108 22.49 4.97 -4.70
CA GLY A 108 23.87 4.52 -4.54
C GLY A 108 24.81 5.35 -5.39
N TYR A 109 26.08 4.98 -5.42
CA TYR A 109 27.09 5.67 -6.21
C TYR A 109 27.48 4.85 -7.43
N GLY A 110 27.39 5.46 -8.60
CA GLY A 110 27.98 4.96 -9.83
C GLY A 110 29.32 5.64 -10.07
N TYR A 111 30.29 4.89 -10.59
CA TYR A 111 31.57 5.43 -11.01
C TYR A 111 31.67 5.37 -12.53
N ASP A 112 31.95 6.50 -13.16
CA ASP A 112 32.11 6.58 -14.61
C ASP A 112 33.32 5.74 -15.03
N SER A 113 33.10 4.66 -15.79
CA SER A 113 34.17 3.91 -16.47
C SER A 113 34.71 4.62 -17.72
N PHE A 114 34.08 5.73 -18.14
CA PHE A 114 34.43 6.49 -19.36
C PHE A 114 35.61 7.48 -19.17
N GLY A 115 36.30 7.43 -18.03
CA GLY A 115 37.46 8.28 -17.72
C GLY A 115 38.82 7.73 -18.14
N TYR A 116 38.92 6.67 -18.94
CA TYR A 116 40.21 6.23 -19.52
C TYR A 116 40.61 7.15 -20.70
N ARG A 117 40.74 8.45 -20.44
CA ARG A 117 41.58 9.33 -21.25
C ARG A 117 42.88 9.51 -20.51
N HIS A 118 43.97 9.01 -21.11
CA HIS A 118 45.36 9.14 -20.66
C HIS A 118 45.80 10.61 -20.64
N ASP A 119 45.30 11.39 -19.70
CA ASP A 119 45.85 12.71 -19.39
C ASP A 119 46.63 12.56 -18.07
N GLY A 120 47.93 12.84 -18.12
CA GLY A 120 48.96 12.47 -17.13
C GLY A 120 48.85 13.08 -15.72
N PHE A 121 47.65 13.37 -15.23
CA PHE A 121 47.35 13.82 -13.88
C PHE A 121 46.20 12.98 -13.29
N GLY A 122 46.57 11.95 -12.52
CA GLY A 122 45.74 11.20 -11.55
C GLY A 122 44.23 11.13 -11.81
N HIS A 123 43.79 10.05 -12.48
CA HIS A 123 42.37 9.75 -12.71
C HIS A 123 41.65 9.46 -11.38
N ARG A 124 40.86 10.41 -10.89
CA ARG A 124 39.79 10.13 -9.92
C ARG A 124 38.48 10.11 -10.69
N GLY A 125 37.94 8.92 -10.96
CA GLY A 125 36.55 8.81 -11.40
C GLY A 125 35.65 9.53 -10.41
N PHE A 126 34.79 10.43 -10.88
CA PHE A 126 33.86 11.11 -10.01
C PHE A 126 32.72 10.14 -9.63
N ALA A 127 32.55 9.90 -8.34
CA ALA A 127 31.38 9.19 -7.84
C ALA A 127 30.14 10.05 -8.10
N ARG A 128 29.13 9.51 -8.79
CA ARG A 128 27.84 10.17 -9.02
C ARG A 128 26.75 9.47 -8.24
N LEU A 129 25.91 10.25 -7.56
CA LEU A 129 24.71 9.70 -6.94
C LEU A 129 23.74 9.24 -8.05
N MET A 130 23.32 7.99 -7.95
CA MET A 130 22.37 7.35 -8.85
C MET A 130 21.11 6.99 -8.10
N ASN A 131 19.97 7.26 -8.73
CA ASN A 131 18.67 6.78 -8.31
C ASN A 131 18.33 5.56 -9.16
N CYS A 132 18.21 4.40 -8.52
CA CYS A 132 17.89 3.14 -9.18
C CYS A 132 16.48 2.70 -8.86
N ARG A 133 15.81 2.10 -9.84
CA ARG A 133 14.46 1.56 -9.71
C ARG A 133 14.32 0.20 -10.39
N ILE A 134 13.47 -0.63 -9.81
CA ILE A 134 12.99 -1.89 -10.38
C ILE A 134 11.47 -1.80 -10.40
N HIS A 135 10.88 -1.95 -11.59
CA HIS A 135 9.44 -2.10 -11.74
C HIS A 135 9.15 -3.58 -11.98
N GLN A 136 8.44 -4.23 -11.06
CA GLN A 136 8.12 -5.65 -11.16
C GLN A 136 6.68 -5.91 -10.76
N SER A 137 6.01 -6.85 -11.42
CA SER A 137 4.73 -7.38 -10.95
C SER A 137 4.96 -8.59 -10.05
N LEU A 138 4.45 -8.54 -8.82
CA LEU A 138 4.50 -9.65 -7.87
C LEU A 138 3.16 -10.37 -7.79
N MET A 139 3.22 -11.69 -7.72
CA MET A 139 2.09 -12.55 -7.43
C MET A 139 1.70 -12.38 -5.95
N MET A 140 0.49 -11.92 -5.69
CA MET A 140 -0.05 -11.72 -4.35
C MET A 140 -1.37 -12.49 -4.21
N ARG A 141 -1.61 -13.08 -3.05
CA ARG A 141 -2.91 -13.68 -2.72
C ARG A 141 -3.91 -12.59 -2.40
N VAL A 142 -5.14 -12.79 -2.87
CA VAL A 142 -6.25 -11.86 -2.69
C VAL A 142 -7.16 -12.32 -1.55
N GLY A 143 -7.51 -11.37 -0.67
CA GLY A 143 -8.44 -11.57 0.44
C GLY A 143 -9.90 -11.67 0.00
N ARG A 144 -10.81 -11.79 0.98
CA ARG A 144 -12.26 -11.82 0.72
C ARG A 144 -12.82 -10.52 0.17
N ASP A 145 -12.14 -9.42 0.45
CA ASP A 145 -12.43 -8.06 -0.02
C ASP A 145 -11.89 -7.77 -1.42
N GLY A 146 -11.30 -8.77 -2.10
CA GLY A 146 -10.71 -8.59 -3.41
C GLY A 146 -9.38 -7.82 -3.40
N ARG A 147 -8.81 -7.52 -2.21
CA ARG A 147 -7.55 -6.78 -2.07
C ARG A 147 -6.37 -7.73 -1.80
N PRO A 148 -5.13 -7.35 -2.16
CA PRO A 148 -3.96 -8.19 -1.86
C PRO A 148 -3.73 -8.26 -0.34
N VAL A 149 -3.44 -9.46 0.17
CA VAL A 149 -3.25 -9.71 1.61
C VAL A 149 -1.91 -10.34 1.96
N SER A 150 -1.30 -11.07 1.04
CA SER A 150 0.02 -11.67 1.25
C SER A 150 0.78 -11.88 -0.05
N LEU A 151 2.10 -11.85 0.04
CA LEU A 151 2.98 -12.15 -1.06
C LEU A 151 3.07 -13.67 -1.26
N VAL A 152 3.09 -14.14 -2.51
CA VAL A 152 3.42 -15.54 -2.81
C VAL A 152 4.93 -15.74 -2.65
N GLU A 153 5.35 -16.78 -1.94
CA GLU A 153 6.76 -17.04 -1.63
C GLU A 153 7.58 -17.47 -2.87
N GLY A 154 8.90 -17.37 -2.75
CA GLY A 154 9.85 -17.89 -3.76
C GLY A 154 9.98 -17.07 -5.05
N GLN A 155 9.29 -15.94 -5.16
CA GLN A 155 9.42 -15.04 -6.32
C GLN A 155 10.82 -14.41 -6.38
N ARG A 156 11.37 -14.25 -7.58
CA ARG A 156 12.69 -13.65 -7.82
C ARG A 156 12.57 -12.34 -8.60
N ILE A 157 13.63 -11.55 -8.59
CA ILE A 157 13.75 -10.39 -9.49
C ILE A 157 13.88 -10.89 -10.92
N THR A 158 13.05 -10.37 -11.83
CA THR A 158 13.06 -10.73 -13.25
C THR A 158 13.18 -9.53 -14.17
N THR A 159 12.99 -8.32 -13.64
CA THR A 159 13.10 -7.08 -14.41
C THR A 159 14.46 -6.43 -14.20
N PRO A 160 15.00 -5.72 -15.22
CA PRO A 160 16.28 -5.06 -15.12
C PRO A 160 16.22 -3.88 -14.15
N VAL A 161 17.38 -3.57 -13.55
CA VAL A 161 17.56 -2.36 -12.75
C VAL A 161 17.74 -1.18 -13.69
N ALA A 162 16.93 -0.13 -13.52
CA ALA A 162 17.07 1.12 -14.23
C ALA A 162 17.67 2.16 -13.29
N CYS A 163 18.88 2.64 -13.58
CA CYS A 163 19.55 3.68 -12.79
C CYS A 163 19.70 4.95 -13.62
N ALA A 164 19.47 6.10 -13.00
CA ALA A 164 19.70 7.41 -13.58
C ALA A 164 20.44 8.29 -12.57
N THR A 165 21.35 9.14 -13.07
CA THR A 165 21.94 10.19 -12.23
C THR A 165 20.87 11.20 -11.88
N GLY A 166 20.78 11.57 -10.59
CA GLY A 166 19.99 12.73 -10.20
C GLY A 166 20.67 13.99 -10.74
N TYR A 167 19.99 14.73 -11.61
CA TYR A 167 20.39 16.07 -12.04
C TYR A 167 19.64 17.11 -11.22
#